data_AF-A0A8V0XSE6-F1
#
_entry.id   AF-A0A8V0XSE6-F1
#
_cell.length_a   1.000
_cell.length_b   1.000
_cell.length_c   1.000
_cell.angle_alpha   90.00
_cell.angle_beta   90.00
_cell.angle_gamma   90.00
#
_symmetry.space_group_name_H-M   'P 1'
#
loop_
_entity.id
_entity.type
_entity.pdbx_description
1 polymer ?
#
loop_
_entity_poly.entity_id
_entity_poly.type
_entity_poly.pdbx_seq_one_letter_code
_entity_poly.pdbx_strand_id
1 'polypeptide(L)'
;MITPPSSGQIQLNRHCISTTKKGNKWKERETSGYSCLYYLKALRDNRIELVRASWHELSISVSDVSLSDEGQYTCSLFTMPVKTSKAFLTVLGVPEKPQITGFTSPVMEGERMQLTCKTSGSKPAADIRWFKNDKEVKDVKYLKEEDANRKTFTVSSTMDFLADRNDDGAVISCRVDHESLNSTPQIAMQVLEIHYTPLVKIISSNSWPEEGQSIILTCESKGKPVPEPVLWTKDGGELPDPERMVVNGRVLSISFLNKTDNGTYRCEAKNPIGRNSTEYVLIVHDPNALAGQTGPDHALIGGIVAVVVFVTLCSIILLGRYLARHKGTYLTNEAKGAEDAPDADTAIINAEGSQVNAEEKKEYFI
;
A
#
# COMPACT_ATOMS: atom_id res chain seq x y z
N MET A 1 1.92 12.78 -36.21
CA MET A 1 1.43 12.45 -37.57
C MET A 1 0.77 11.09 -37.49
N ILE A 2 -0.38 10.90 -38.13
CA ILE A 2 -1.22 9.71 -37.93
C ILE A 2 -0.81 8.63 -38.94
N THR A 3 -0.32 7.50 -38.47
CA THR A 3 -0.18 6.27 -39.26
C THR A 3 -1.34 5.33 -38.92
N PRO A 4 -2.12 4.84 -39.91
CA PRO A 4 -3.17 3.86 -39.67
C PRO A 4 -2.56 2.49 -39.31
N PRO A 5 -3.30 1.60 -38.60
CA PRO A 5 -2.83 0.26 -38.32
C PRO A 5 -2.68 -0.56 -39.61
N SER A 6 -1.73 -1.48 -39.57
CA SER A 6 -1.14 -2.17 -40.73
C SER A 6 -2.11 -3.05 -41.52
N SER A 7 -2.02 -2.96 -42.85
CA SER A 7 -2.56 -3.93 -43.80
C SER A 7 -2.01 -5.35 -43.54
N GLY A 8 -2.85 -6.27 -43.08
CA GLY A 8 -2.49 -7.67 -42.89
C GLY A 8 -2.33 -8.43 -44.21
N GLN A 9 -1.12 -8.49 -44.77
CA GLN A 9 -0.83 -9.40 -45.88
C GLN A 9 -0.74 -10.84 -45.38
N ILE A 10 -1.76 -11.65 -45.66
CA ILE A 10 -1.77 -13.09 -45.36
C ILE A 10 -1.04 -13.85 -46.49
N GLN A 11 0.27 -14.08 -46.33
CA GLN A 11 1.02 -14.96 -47.24
C GLN A 11 0.72 -16.45 -46.96
N LEU A 12 -0.05 -17.08 -47.84
CA LEU A 12 -0.23 -18.53 -47.87
C LEU A 12 0.93 -19.24 -48.59
N ASN A 13 2.09 -19.31 -47.94
CA ASN A 13 3.28 -19.97 -48.48
C ASN A 13 3.15 -21.52 -48.43
N ARG A 14 2.87 -22.18 -49.57
CA ARG A 14 3.07 -23.63 -49.73
C ARG A 14 3.69 -23.96 -51.09
N HIS A 15 4.81 -24.68 -51.06
CA HIS A 15 5.55 -25.11 -52.24
C HIS A 15 4.89 -26.34 -52.89
N CYS A 16 4.78 -26.34 -54.23
CA CYS A 16 4.37 -27.52 -54.99
C CYS A 16 5.53 -28.05 -55.85
N ILE A 17 5.96 -29.28 -55.60
CA ILE A 17 6.92 -30.00 -56.45
C ILE A 17 6.16 -30.96 -57.37
N SER A 18 6.53 -30.98 -58.65
CA SER A 18 5.96 -31.87 -59.66
C SER A 18 6.95 -32.98 -60.03
N THR A 19 6.48 -34.23 -60.13
CA THR A 19 7.23 -35.34 -60.74
C THR A 19 6.54 -35.77 -62.04
N THR A 20 7.27 -35.73 -63.15
CA THR A 20 6.77 -36.07 -64.49
C THR A 20 7.37 -37.38 -65.01
N LYS A 21 6.62 -38.17 -65.80
CA LYS A 21 7.19 -39.26 -66.59
C LYS A 21 6.80 -39.23 -68.08
N LYS A 22 7.72 -38.66 -68.87
CA LYS A 22 8.09 -38.91 -70.29
C LYS A 22 7.05 -38.78 -71.44
N GLY A 23 7.42 -37.91 -72.39
CA GLY A 23 7.05 -37.95 -73.82
C GLY A 23 5.93 -36.95 -74.19
N ASN A 24 6.09 -35.97 -75.08
CA ASN A 24 7.22 -35.59 -75.95
C ASN A 24 7.41 -34.04 -75.97
N LYS A 25 8.52 -33.59 -76.58
CA LYS A 25 9.01 -32.20 -76.69
C LYS A 25 7.94 -31.11 -76.78
N TRP A 26 8.11 -30.04 -76.01
CA TRP A 26 7.51 -28.73 -76.29
C TRP A 26 8.61 -27.71 -76.61
N LYS A 27 8.44 -26.97 -77.72
CA LYS A 27 9.23 -25.78 -78.04
C LYS A 27 8.59 -24.57 -77.40
N GLU A 28 9.43 -23.64 -76.98
CA GLU A 28 9.04 -22.30 -76.57
C GLU A 28 8.30 -21.60 -77.72
N ARG A 29 7.05 -21.19 -77.46
CA ARG A 29 6.28 -20.28 -78.33
C ARG A 29 5.37 -19.45 -77.43
N GLU A 30 5.49 -18.15 -77.56
CA GLU A 30 4.72 -17.18 -76.78
C GLU A 30 3.22 -17.33 -77.03
N THR A 31 2.44 -17.09 -75.98
CA THR A 31 0.99 -16.83 -76.00
C THR A 31 0.09 -17.83 -76.76
N SER A 32 -0.23 -18.96 -76.14
CA SER A 32 -1.57 -19.57 -76.29
C SER A 32 -1.86 -20.67 -75.25
N GLY A 33 -3.01 -20.58 -74.57
CA GLY A 33 -3.89 -21.76 -74.50
C GLY A 33 -4.04 -22.56 -73.19
N TYR A 34 -3.34 -22.25 -72.09
CA TYR A 34 -3.80 -22.70 -70.75
C TYR A 34 -4.50 -21.56 -70.05
N SER A 35 -5.74 -21.29 -70.47
CA SER A 35 -6.54 -20.26 -69.84
C SER A 35 -6.96 -20.71 -68.43
N CYS A 36 -6.49 -20.01 -67.40
CA CYS A 36 -7.12 -20.01 -66.09
C CYS A 36 -8.46 -19.24 -66.11
N LEU A 37 -9.33 -19.58 -67.07
CA LEU A 37 -10.66 -18.98 -67.30
C LEU A 37 -11.71 -19.51 -66.31
N TYR A 38 -11.37 -19.52 -65.02
CA TYR A 38 -12.33 -19.63 -63.93
C TYR A 38 -11.87 -18.75 -62.78
N TYR A 39 -12.07 -17.43 -62.94
CA TYR A 39 -12.08 -16.50 -61.80
C TYR A 39 -13.26 -16.87 -60.91
N LEU A 40 -12.95 -17.72 -59.92
CA LEU A 40 -13.89 -18.31 -58.98
C LEU A 40 -14.64 -17.20 -58.22
N LYS A 41 -15.88 -17.53 -57.84
CA LYS A 41 -16.90 -16.65 -57.24
C LYS A 41 -16.42 -15.74 -56.09
N ALA A 42 -15.28 -16.05 -55.46
CA ALA A 42 -14.63 -15.27 -54.41
C ALA A 42 -13.96 -13.97 -54.93
N LEU A 43 -13.34 -13.97 -56.13
CA LEU A 43 -12.74 -12.77 -56.75
C LEU A 43 -13.80 -11.84 -57.40
N ARG A 44 -15.05 -11.93 -56.93
CA ARG A 44 -16.13 -10.95 -57.21
C ARG A 44 -16.28 -9.93 -56.10
N ASP A 45 -15.70 -10.19 -54.94
CA ASP A 45 -15.53 -9.18 -53.90
C ASP A 45 -14.32 -8.33 -54.29
N ASN A 46 -14.56 -7.05 -54.54
CA ASN A 46 -13.52 -6.10 -54.97
C ASN A 46 -12.42 -5.91 -53.91
N ARG A 47 -12.64 -6.35 -52.67
CA ARG A 47 -11.62 -6.34 -51.61
C ARG A 47 -10.61 -7.48 -51.75
N ILE A 48 -10.92 -8.54 -52.51
CA ILE A 48 -10.09 -9.73 -52.66
C ILE A 48 -9.31 -9.66 -53.97
N GLU A 49 -8.01 -9.41 -53.86
CA GLU A 49 -7.11 -9.27 -55.01
C GLU A 49 -6.20 -10.49 -55.17
N LEU A 50 -5.85 -10.83 -56.41
CA LEU A 50 -4.90 -11.89 -56.74
C LEU A 50 -3.48 -11.31 -56.78
N VAL A 51 -2.71 -11.49 -55.70
CA VAL A 51 -1.35 -10.95 -55.54
C VAL A 51 -0.31 -11.71 -56.37
N ARG A 52 -0.45 -13.04 -56.43
CA ARG A 52 0.45 -13.91 -57.21
C ARG A 52 -0.32 -15.04 -57.86
N ALA A 53 0.03 -15.30 -59.12
CA ALA A 53 -0.41 -16.47 -59.87
C ALA A 53 0.75 -17.00 -60.71
N SER A 54 1.31 -18.14 -60.30
CA SER A 54 2.36 -18.85 -61.02
C SER A 54 2.10 -20.36 -60.99
N TRP A 55 2.91 -21.12 -61.73
CA TRP A 55 2.87 -22.59 -61.72
C TRP A 55 3.16 -23.22 -60.34
N HIS A 56 3.68 -22.45 -59.38
CA HIS A 56 4.12 -22.94 -58.06
C HIS A 56 3.47 -22.23 -56.86
N GLU A 57 2.80 -21.10 -57.09
CA GLU A 57 2.28 -20.22 -56.03
C GLU A 57 0.99 -19.52 -56.50
N LEU A 58 -0.03 -19.55 -55.64
CA LEU A 58 -1.26 -18.78 -55.78
C LEU A 58 -1.52 -18.05 -54.46
N SER A 59 -1.57 -16.72 -54.48
CA SER A 59 -1.72 -15.89 -53.29
C SER A 59 -2.76 -14.80 -53.52
N ILE A 60 -3.67 -14.63 -52.56
CA ILE A 60 -4.66 -13.55 -52.54
C ILE A 60 -4.40 -12.61 -51.37
N SER A 61 -4.80 -11.35 -51.51
CA SER A 61 -4.91 -10.39 -50.41
C SER A 61 -6.40 -10.10 -50.19
N VAL A 62 -6.80 -9.91 -48.94
CA VAL A 62 -8.12 -9.40 -48.57
C VAL A 62 -7.89 -8.06 -47.91
N SER A 63 -8.37 -6.99 -48.54
CA SER A 63 -8.40 -5.65 -47.95
C SER A 63 -9.66 -5.46 -47.11
N ASP A 64 -9.65 -4.48 -46.19
CA ASP A 64 -10.80 -4.13 -45.33
C ASP A 64 -11.50 -5.36 -44.71
N VAL A 65 -10.72 -6.16 -43.98
CA VAL A 65 -11.16 -7.45 -43.43
C VAL A 65 -12.22 -7.23 -42.34
N SER A 66 -13.34 -7.93 -42.51
CA SER A 66 -14.54 -7.86 -41.67
C SER A 66 -14.81 -9.21 -40.98
N LEU A 67 -15.63 -9.23 -39.92
CA LEU A 67 -16.05 -10.48 -39.27
C LEU A 67 -16.77 -11.46 -40.22
N SER A 68 -17.37 -10.96 -41.30
CA SER A 68 -18.01 -11.77 -42.36
C SER A 68 -17.02 -12.47 -43.30
N ASP A 69 -15.74 -12.10 -43.29
CA ASP A 69 -14.69 -12.78 -44.06
C ASP A 69 -14.15 -14.04 -43.35
N GLU A 70 -14.59 -14.29 -42.11
CA GLU A 70 -14.25 -15.53 -41.40
C GLU A 70 -14.83 -16.77 -42.09
N GLY A 71 -13.98 -17.75 -42.38
CA GLY A 71 -14.42 -19.01 -42.97
C GLY A 71 -13.35 -19.81 -43.69
N GLN A 72 -13.80 -20.87 -44.37
CA GLN A 72 -12.92 -21.80 -45.07
C GLN A 72 -12.71 -21.41 -46.54
N TYR A 73 -11.56 -20.82 -46.84
CA TYR A 73 -11.11 -20.52 -48.20
C TYR A 73 -10.59 -21.81 -48.86
N THR A 74 -10.96 -22.03 -50.12
CA THR A 74 -10.56 -23.24 -50.89
C THR A 74 -9.82 -22.82 -52.16
N CYS A 75 -8.54 -23.16 -52.23
CA CYS A 75 -7.75 -23.10 -53.45
C CYS A 75 -7.99 -24.37 -54.27
N SER A 76 -8.33 -24.22 -55.56
CA SER A 76 -8.64 -25.33 -56.45
C SER A 76 -7.79 -25.26 -57.72
N LEU A 77 -7.00 -26.29 -57.97
CA LEU A 77 -6.19 -26.47 -59.16
C LEU A 77 -6.86 -27.51 -60.08
N PHE A 78 -7.27 -27.06 -61.27
CA PHE A 78 -8.02 -27.84 -62.25
C PHE A 78 -7.15 -28.85 -63.04
N THR A 79 -6.48 -29.76 -62.32
CA THR A 79 -5.88 -30.98 -62.89
C THR A 79 -6.93 -32.08 -63.08
N MET A 80 -6.56 -33.20 -63.71
CA MET A 80 -7.33 -34.45 -63.66
C MET A 80 -6.58 -35.49 -62.82
N PRO A 81 -7.04 -35.84 -61.59
CA PRO A 81 -8.18 -35.26 -60.86
C PRO A 81 -7.90 -33.85 -60.34
N VAL A 82 -8.95 -33.10 -59.99
CA VAL A 82 -8.84 -31.74 -59.42
C VAL A 82 -8.15 -31.82 -58.06
N LYS A 83 -7.13 -31.00 -57.84
CA LYS A 83 -6.44 -30.90 -56.56
C LYS A 83 -6.95 -29.68 -55.80
N THR A 84 -7.28 -29.85 -54.52
CA THR A 84 -7.76 -28.76 -53.67
C THR A 84 -6.90 -28.62 -52.42
N SER A 85 -6.77 -27.39 -51.93
CA SER A 85 -6.21 -27.07 -50.63
C SER A 85 -7.15 -26.12 -49.90
N LYS A 86 -7.24 -26.26 -48.57
CA LYS A 86 -8.16 -25.49 -47.73
C LYS A 86 -7.38 -24.77 -46.65
N ALA A 87 -7.76 -23.52 -46.40
CA ALA A 87 -7.31 -22.72 -45.27
C ALA A 87 -8.54 -22.17 -44.54
N PHE A 88 -8.44 -21.95 -43.23
CA PHE A 88 -9.46 -21.27 -42.47
C PHE A 88 -8.94 -19.89 -42.07
N LEU A 89 -9.67 -18.84 -42.43
CA LEU A 89 -9.41 -17.47 -41.98
C LEU A 89 -10.24 -17.24 -40.73
N THR A 90 -9.57 -17.03 -39.60
CA THR A 90 -10.20 -16.52 -38.36
C THR A 90 -10.03 -15.01 -38.35
N VAL A 91 -11.11 -14.27 -38.10
CA VAL A 91 -11.06 -12.81 -38.01
C VAL A 91 -11.19 -12.40 -36.55
N LEU A 92 -10.18 -11.71 -36.03
CA LEU A 92 -10.17 -11.18 -34.67
C LEU A 92 -11.04 -9.93 -34.57
N GLY A 93 -11.81 -9.82 -33.50
CA GLY A 93 -12.61 -8.65 -33.15
C GLY A 93 -11.78 -7.72 -32.29
N VAL A 94 -11.52 -6.50 -32.76
CA VAL A 94 -10.75 -5.51 -32.00
C VAL A 94 -11.64 -4.96 -30.87
N PRO A 95 -11.23 -5.04 -29.60
CA PRO A 95 -11.99 -4.47 -28.50
C PRO A 95 -12.15 -2.95 -28.66
N GLU A 96 -13.33 -2.43 -28.34
CA GLU A 96 -13.56 -1.00 -28.19
C GLU A 96 -12.78 -0.44 -26.98
N LYS A 97 -12.58 0.88 -26.97
CA LYS A 97 -11.86 1.55 -25.87
C LYS A 97 -12.55 1.26 -24.54
N PRO A 98 -11.84 0.70 -23.54
CA PRO A 98 -12.44 0.44 -22.24
C PRO A 98 -12.97 1.72 -21.59
N GLN A 99 -14.03 1.58 -20.81
CA GLN A 99 -14.58 2.66 -19.99
C GLN A 99 -14.73 2.20 -18.56
N ILE A 100 -14.33 3.05 -17.61
CA ILE A 100 -14.51 2.86 -16.16
C ILE A 100 -15.78 3.62 -15.74
N THR A 101 -16.65 2.95 -15.00
CA THR A 101 -17.94 3.46 -14.51
C THR A 101 -18.17 2.99 -13.06
N GLY A 102 -19.25 3.45 -12.42
CA GLY A 102 -19.61 3.02 -11.05
C GLY A 102 -19.05 3.88 -9.92
N PHE A 103 -18.69 5.13 -10.22
CA PHE A 103 -18.27 6.16 -9.26
C PHE A 103 -18.94 7.50 -9.60
N THR A 104 -19.01 8.40 -8.61
CA THR A 104 -19.35 9.82 -8.79
C THR A 104 -18.19 10.64 -8.25
N SER A 105 -17.85 11.78 -8.88
CA SER A 105 -16.78 12.65 -8.42
C SER A 105 -17.35 13.98 -7.91
N PRO A 106 -16.93 14.49 -6.74
CA PRO A 106 -15.99 13.86 -5.79
C PRO A 106 -16.62 12.66 -5.05
N VAL A 107 -15.75 11.79 -4.56
CA VAL A 107 -16.08 10.58 -3.78
C VAL A 107 -15.93 10.90 -2.30
N MET A 108 -16.79 10.37 -1.44
CA MET A 108 -16.66 10.59 0.01
C MET A 108 -15.78 9.53 0.69
N GLU A 109 -14.95 9.91 1.66
CA GLU A 109 -14.25 8.93 2.50
C GLU A 109 -15.23 7.98 3.21
N GLY A 110 -14.90 6.70 3.23
CA GLY A 110 -15.76 5.63 3.75
C GLY A 110 -16.87 5.17 2.78
N GLU A 111 -17.04 5.84 1.63
CA GLU A 111 -17.98 5.43 0.60
C GLU A 111 -17.55 4.09 -0.02
N ARG A 112 -18.53 3.19 -0.21
CA ARG A 112 -18.36 1.92 -0.92
C ARG A 112 -18.92 2.05 -2.32
N MET A 113 -18.05 1.95 -3.31
CA MET A 113 -18.41 1.98 -4.73
C MET A 113 -18.07 0.65 -5.41
N GLN A 114 -18.63 0.45 -6.59
CA GLN A 114 -18.42 -0.75 -7.39
C GLN A 114 -17.92 -0.33 -8.78
N LEU A 115 -16.60 -0.22 -8.90
CA LEU A 115 -15.92 0.24 -10.11
C LEU A 115 -15.98 -0.85 -11.18
N THR A 116 -16.61 -0.54 -12.32
CA THR A 116 -16.78 -1.47 -13.44
C THR A 116 -16.05 -0.96 -14.66
N CYS A 117 -15.17 -1.79 -15.21
CA CYS A 117 -14.53 -1.57 -16.51
C CYS A 117 -15.23 -2.43 -17.56
N LYS A 118 -15.61 -1.85 -18.69
CA LYS A 118 -16.33 -2.54 -19.78
C LYS A 118 -15.71 -2.24 -21.14
N THR A 119 -15.66 -3.25 -22.02
CA THR A 119 -15.28 -3.16 -23.44
C THR A 119 -16.12 -4.15 -24.27
N SER A 120 -16.43 -3.80 -25.52
CA SER A 120 -17.25 -4.56 -26.46
C SER A 120 -16.48 -4.88 -27.75
N GLY A 121 -17.01 -5.80 -28.57
CA GLY A 121 -16.45 -6.13 -29.89
C GLY A 121 -15.23 -7.07 -29.89
N SER A 122 -14.73 -7.49 -28.72
CA SER A 122 -13.58 -8.42 -28.63
C SER A 122 -13.91 -9.78 -29.25
N LYS A 123 -12.98 -10.38 -30.00
CA LYS A 123 -13.08 -11.78 -30.42
C LYS A 123 -11.67 -12.36 -30.61
N PRO A 124 -11.23 -13.33 -29.78
CA PRO A 124 -11.93 -13.93 -28.63
C PRO A 124 -12.23 -12.94 -27.48
N ALA A 125 -12.84 -13.41 -26.38
CA ALA A 125 -13.09 -12.57 -25.21
C ALA A 125 -11.78 -11.98 -24.65
N ALA A 126 -11.71 -10.66 -24.50
CA ALA A 126 -10.52 -9.97 -24.01
C ALA A 126 -10.29 -10.14 -22.49
N ASP A 127 -9.04 -10.08 -22.06
CA ASP A 127 -8.66 -10.07 -20.64
C ASP A 127 -8.79 -8.65 -20.05
N ILE A 128 -9.15 -8.55 -18.77
CA ILE A 128 -9.23 -7.27 -18.03
C ILE A 128 -8.47 -7.38 -16.71
N ARG A 129 -7.46 -6.51 -16.54
CA ARG A 129 -6.69 -6.37 -15.30
C ARG A 129 -6.80 -4.97 -14.72
N TRP A 130 -7.03 -4.89 -13.42
CA TRP A 130 -7.14 -3.63 -12.67
C TRP A 130 -5.84 -3.28 -11.96
N PHE A 131 -5.53 -1.98 -11.90
CA PHE A 131 -4.37 -1.44 -11.20
C PHE A 131 -4.77 -0.20 -10.40
N LYS A 132 -4.25 -0.08 -9.18
CA LYS A 132 -4.34 1.11 -8.32
C LYS A 132 -2.91 1.59 -8.06
N ASN A 133 -2.55 2.78 -8.57
CA ASN A 133 -1.17 3.30 -8.51
C ASN A 133 -0.14 2.26 -8.98
N ASP A 134 -0.36 1.71 -10.19
CA ASP A 134 0.42 0.63 -10.83
C ASP A 134 0.51 -0.72 -10.09
N LYS A 135 -0.13 -0.88 -8.93
CA LYS A 135 -0.26 -2.16 -8.24
C LYS A 135 -1.51 -2.90 -8.71
N GLU A 136 -1.34 -4.13 -9.17
CA GLU A 136 -2.44 -5.00 -9.64
C GLU A 136 -3.45 -5.32 -8.52
N VAL A 137 -4.74 -5.23 -8.83
CA VAL A 137 -5.87 -5.59 -7.96
C VAL A 137 -6.48 -6.89 -8.48
N LYS A 138 -6.51 -7.92 -7.64
CA LYS A 138 -6.90 -9.29 -8.02
C LYS A 138 -8.29 -9.73 -7.57
N ASP A 139 -8.86 -9.08 -6.56
CA ASP A 139 -10.21 -9.38 -6.06
C ASP A 139 -11.25 -8.67 -6.93
N VAL A 140 -11.57 -9.28 -8.07
CA VAL A 140 -12.39 -8.69 -9.14
C VAL A 140 -13.33 -9.73 -9.73
N LYS A 141 -14.54 -9.30 -10.08
CA LYS A 141 -15.58 -10.14 -10.71
C LYS A 141 -15.51 -9.94 -12.22
N TYR A 142 -15.12 -10.97 -12.97
CA TYR A 142 -15.08 -10.94 -14.43
C TYR A 142 -16.32 -11.60 -15.03
N LEU A 143 -16.95 -10.93 -16.00
CA LEU A 143 -18.13 -11.38 -16.74
C LEU A 143 -17.87 -11.22 -18.25
N LYS A 144 -18.43 -12.15 -19.05
CA LYS A 144 -18.41 -12.11 -20.51
C LYS A 144 -19.79 -12.42 -21.07
N GLU A 145 -20.21 -11.62 -22.04
CA GLU A 145 -21.49 -11.71 -22.74
C GLU A 145 -21.19 -11.87 -24.23
N GLU A 146 -21.77 -12.89 -24.88
CA GLU A 146 -21.54 -13.16 -26.31
C GLU A 146 -22.67 -12.57 -27.17
N ASP A 147 -22.32 -11.71 -28.13
CA ASP A 147 -23.19 -11.37 -29.26
C ASP A 147 -23.14 -12.54 -30.25
N ALA A 148 -24.14 -13.43 -30.16
CA ALA A 148 -24.25 -14.61 -31.00
C ALA A 148 -24.35 -14.32 -32.51
N ASN A 149 -24.77 -13.11 -32.91
CA ASN A 149 -24.84 -12.73 -34.33
C ASN A 149 -23.46 -12.38 -34.89
N ARG A 150 -22.65 -11.65 -34.11
CA ARG A 150 -21.31 -11.20 -34.51
C ARG A 150 -20.19 -12.17 -34.07
N LYS A 151 -20.49 -13.10 -33.16
CA LYS A 151 -19.53 -13.95 -32.44
C LYS A 151 -18.46 -13.14 -31.71
N THR A 152 -18.85 -11.97 -31.20
CA THR A 152 -18.00 -11.06 -30.43
C THR A 152 -18.45 -11.02 -28.99
N PHE A 153 -17.51 -10.75 -28.09
CA PHE A 153 -17.74 -10.68 -26.66
C PHE A 153 -17.71 -9.23 -26.17
N THR A 154 -18.70 -8.91 -25.35
CA THR A 154 -18.63 -7.81 -24.41
C THR A 154 -18.12 -8.36 -23.10
N VAL A 155 -17.03 -7.80 -22.58
CA VAL A 155 -16.42 -8.23 -21.32
C VAL A 155 -16.46 -7.08 -20.33
N SER A 156 -16.71 -7.43 -19.08
CA SER A 156 -16.69 -6.47 -17.97
C SER A 156 -16.02 -7.06 -16.75
N SER A 157 -15.23 -6.25 -16.07
CA SER A 157 -14.62 -6.59 -14.79
C SER A 157 -15.03 -5.56 -13.75
N THR A 158 -15.38 -6.02 -12.57
CA THR A 158 -15.95 -5.19 -11.50
C THR A 158 -15.19 -5.41 -10.21
N MET A 159 -14.71 -4.34 -9.59
CA MET A 159 -14.04 -4.36 -8.29
C MET A 159 -14.80 -3.54 -7.24
N ASP A 160 -14.96 -4.10 -6.05
CA ASP A 160 -15.55 -3.42 -4.91
C ASP A 160 -14.47 -2.54 -4.25
N PHE A 161 -14.75 -1.25 -4.07
CA PHE A 161 -13.77 -0.26 -3.61
C PHE A 161 -14.33 0.52 -2.42
N LEU A 162 -13.54 0.61 -1.35
CA LEU A 162 -13.83 1.44 -0.17
C LEU A 162 -12.88 2.64 -0.21
N ALA A 163 -13.45 3.85 -0.26
CA ALA A 163 -12.67 5.08 -0.35
C ALA A 163 -11.98 5.43 0.98
N ASP A 164 -10.67 5.67 0.91
CA ASP A 164 -9.84 6.15 2.02
C ASP A 164 -9.21 7.51 1.66
N ARG A 165 -8.98 8.41 2.63
CA ARG A 165 -8.34 9.72 2.37
C ARG A 165 -6.97 9.63 1.68
N ASN A 166 -6.24 8.54 1.84
CA ASN A 166 -4.94 8.32 1.18
C ASN A 166 -5.07 7.93 -0.29
N ASP A 167 -6.30 7.70 -0.77
CA ASP A 167 -6.61 7.45 -2.18
C ASP A 167 -6.92 8.73 -2.97
N ASP A 168 -6.82 9.91 -2.35
CA ASP A 168 -6.96 11.17 -3.07
C ASP A 168 -5.82 11.34 -4.10
N GLY A 169 -6.20 11.58 -5.35
CA GLY A 169 -5.27 11.58 -6.48
C GLY A 169 -4.78 10.19 -6.92
N ALA A 170 -5.27 9.10 -6.33
CA ALA A 170 -4.91 7.76 -6.76
C ALA A 170 -5.42 7.49 -8.18
N VAL A 171 -4.58 6.80 -8.98
CA VAL A 171 -4.88 6.47 -10.37
C VAL A 171 -5.37 5.04 -10.46
N ILE A 172 -6.65 4.88 -10.75
CA ILE A 172 -7.27 3.61 -11.09
C ILE A 172 -7.10 3.39 -12.60
N SER A 173 -6.49 2.27 -12.98
CA SER A 173 -6.32 1.89 -14.38
C SER A 173 -6.95 0.54 -14.66
N CYS A 174 -7.73 0.45 -15.72
CA CYS A 174 -8.19 -0.80 -16.31
C CYS A 174 -7.37 -1.06 -17.58
N ARG A 175 -6.66 -2.19 -17.63
CA ARG A 175 -5.88 -2.63 -18.80
C ARG A 175 -6.60 -3.79 -19.47
N VAL A 176 -6.91 -3.63 -20.75
CA VAL A 176 -7.52 -4.65 -21.62
C VAL A 176 -6.45 -5.26 -22.51
N ASP A 177 -6.30 -6.57 -22.45
CA ASP A 177 -5.36 -7.33 -23.27
C ASP A 177 -6.11 -8.22 -24.26
N HIS A 178 -5.62 -8.29 -25.50
CA HIS A 178 -6.26 -9.02 -26.59
C HIS A 178 -5.29 -9.23 -27.77
N GLU A 179 -5.37 -10.39 -28.43
CA GLU A 179 -4.45 -10.80 -29.51
C GLU A 179 -4.38 -9.77 -30.65
N SER A 180 -5.50 -9.15 -31.02
CA SER A 180 -5.56 -8.15 -32.09
C SER A 180 -4.84 -6.82 -31.78
N LEU A 181 -4.37 -6.65 -30.55
CA LEU A 181 -3.67 -5.43 -30.09
C LEU A 181 -2.14 -5.57 -30.16
N ASN A 182 -1.61 -6.70 -30.65
CA ASN A 182 -0.17 -6.92 -30.86
C ASN A 182 0.68 -6.56 -29.62
N SER A 183 0.27 -7.05 -28.44
CA SER A 183 0.90 -6.79 -27.13
C SER A 183 0.89 -5.32 -26.67
N THR A 184 0.07 -4.45 -27.26
CA THR A 184 -0.17 -3.07 -26.78
C THR A 184 -1.54 -2.98 -26.11
N PRO A 185 -1.65 -3.17 -24.77
CA PRO A 185 -2.94 -3.21 -24.10
C PRO A 185 -3.66 -1.85 -24.19
N GLN A 186 -4.98 -1.88 -24.37
CA GLN A 186 -5.78 -0.65 -24.25
C GLN A 186 -5.96 -0.31 -22.77
N ILE A 187 -5.89 0.97 -22.42
CA ILE A 187 -5.95 1.42 -21.03
C ILE A 187 -7.02 2.50 -20.86
N ALA A 188 -7.91 2.29 -19.90
CA ALA A 188 -8.74 3.34 -19.32
C ALA A 188 -8.15 3.76 -17.98
N MET A 189 -8.16 5.05 -17.67
CA MET A 189 -7.62 5.60 -16.42
C MET A 189 -8.64 6.56 -15.80
N GLN A 190 -8.77 6.50 -14.47
CA GLN A 190 -9.55 7.43 -13.67
C GLN A 190 -8.68 7.89 -12.48
N VAL A 191 -8.56 9.21 -12.31
CA VAL A 191 -7.95 9.79 -11.09
C VAL A 191 -9.07 10.00 -10.07
N LEU A 192 -8.92 9.47 -8.86
CA LEU A 192 -9.91 9.64 -7.81
C LEU A 192 -9.75 11.01 -7.13
N GLU A 193 -10.88 11.65 -6.85
CA GLU A 193 -10.94 12.82 -5.99
C GLU A 193 -11.71 12.44 -4.72
N ILE A 194 -11.00 12.28 -3.59
CA ILE A 194 -11.59 11.84 -2.32
C ILE A 194 -11.77 13.05 -1.40
N HIS A 195 -13.02 13.32 -1.01
CA HIS A 195 -13.38 14.38 -0.08
C HIS A 195 -13.57 13.80 1.33
N TYR A 196 -12.98 14.46 2.33
CA TYR A 196 -12.91 14.01 3.72
C TYR A 196 -12.88 15.20 4.69
N THR A 197 -13.35 14.96 5.92
CA THR A 197 -13.35 15.97 6.98
C THR A 197 -11.93 16.36 7.40
N PRO A 198 -11.72 17.56 7.98
CA PRO A 198 -10.39 17.97 8.41
C PRO A 198 -9.79 17.00 9.45
N LEU A 199 -8.54 16.61 9.29
CA LEU A 199 -7.70 16.10 10.37
C LEU A 199 -7.05 17.30 11.05
N VAL A 200 -7.18 17.41 12.37
CA VAL A 200 -6.65 18.52 13.18
C VAL A 200 -5.58 18.00 14.14
N LYS A 201 -4.56 18.82 14.41
CA LYS A 201 -3.53 18.62 15.45
C LYS A 201 -3.11 19.97 16.02
N ILE A 202 -2.77 20.02 17.30
CA ILE A 202 -2.12 21.19 17.92
C ILE A 202 -0.66 20.85 18.22
N ILE A 203 0.25 21.74 17.82
CA ILE A 203 1.69 21.66 18.09
C ILE A 203 2.06 22.85 18.97
N SER A 204 2.65 22.59 20.14
CA SER A 204 3.18 23.65 21.01
C SER A 204 4.64 23.94 20.70
N SER A 205 5.05 25.21 20.82
CA SER A 205 6.45 25.64 20.75
C SER A 205 7.28 25.27 21.98
N ASN A 206 6.64 25.06 23.14
CA ASN A 206 7.30 24.61 24.37
C ASN A 206 6.39 23.61 25.10
N SER A 207 6.90 22.41 25.39
CA SER A 207 6.17 21.40 26.16
C SER A 207 6.12 21.68 27.65
N TRP A 208 6.98 22.56 28.17
CA TRP A 208 7.10 22.91 29.58
C TRP A 208 7.24 24.43 29.75
N PRO A 209 6.14 25.19 29.57
CA PRO A 209 6.16 26.64 29.59
C PRO A 209 6.13 27.20 31.01
N GLU A 210 6.94 28.23 31.28
CA GLU A 210 7.04 28.85 32.61
C GLU A 210 6.31 30.20 32.68
N GLU A 211 6.01 30.66 33.90
CA GLU A 211 5.45 31.99 34.12
C GLU A 211 6.34 33.11 33.55
N GLY A 212 5.68 34.15 33.01
CA GLY A 212 6.33 35.27 32.33
C GLY A 212 6.86 34.97 30.92
N GLN A 213 7.00 33.70 30.52
CA GLN A 213 7.37 33.32 29.15
C GLN A 213 6.20 33.54 28.17
N SER A 214 6.46 33.32 26.88
CA SER A 214 5.45 33.27 25.83
C SER A 214 5.41 31.88 25.19
N ILE A 215 4.25 31.44 24.73
CA ILE A 215 4.03 30.15 24.05
C ILE A 215 3.27 30.35 22.74
N ILE A 216 3.57 29.51 21.76
CA ILE A 216 2.91 29.49 20.46
C ILE A 216 2.26 28.11 20.28
N LEU A 217 0.94 28.10 20.12
CA LEU A 217 0.17 26.92 19.73
C LEU A 217 -0.17 27.01 18.24
N THR A 218 0.38 26.12 17.44
CA THR A 218 0.10 26.03 16.00
C THR A 218 -0.88 24.91 15.74
N CYS A 219 -2.03 25.23 15.15
CA CYS A 219 -3.01 24.25 14.73
C CYS A 219 -2.72 23.81 13.28
N GLU A 220 -2.37 22.56 13.09
CA GLU A 220 -2.26 21.96 11.76
C GLU A 220 -3.59 21.31 11.38
N SER A 221 -4.15 21.72 10.23
CA SER A 221 -5.35 21.11 9.66
C SER A 221 -5.08 20.61 8.23
N LYS A 222 -5.50 19.39 7.92
CA LYS A 222 -5.47 18.81 6.55
C LYS A 222 -6.84 18.23 6.21
N GLY A 223 -7.46 18.67 5.12
CA GLY A 223 -8.77 18.19 4.68
C GLY A 223 -8.94 18.39 3.17
N LYS A 224 -9.90 17.69 2.56
CA LYS A 224 -10.32 17.94 1.18
C LYS A 224 -11.85 18.06 1.10
N PRO A 225 -12.43 19.19 0.66
CA PRO A 225 -11.76 20.43 0.26
C PRO A 225 -10.91 21.05 1.38
N VAL A 226 -10.00 21.95 1.00
CA VAL A 226 -9.10 22.63 1.94
C VAL A 226 -9.93 23.29 3.05
N PRO A 227 -9.58 23.11 4.35
CA PRO A 227 -10.35 23.70 5.45
C PRO A 227 -10.34 25.24 5.44
N GLU A 228 -11.44 25.80 5.94
CA GLU A 228 -11.56 27.20 6.37
C GLU A 228 -10.53 27.51 7.48
N PRO A 229 -10.18 28.79 7.72
CA PRO A 229 -9.37 29.19 8.87
C PRO A 229 -9.92 28.65 10.18
N VAL A 230 -9.03 28.23 11.08
CA VAL A 230 -9.40 27.52 12.30
C VAL A 230 -9.97 28.45 13.37
N LEU A 231 -10.87 27.91 14.20
CA LEU A 231 -11.41 28.57 15.38
C LEU A 231 -10.67 28.10 16.63
N TRP A 232 -10.14 29.06 17.42
CA TRP A 232 -9.54 28.80 18.72
C TRP A 232 -10.52 29.14 19.85
N THR A 233 -10.55 28.29 20.87
CA THR A 233 -11.37 28.43 22.09
C THR A 233 -10.57 27.98 23.31
N LYS A 234 -10.87 28.53 24.49
CA LYS A 234 -10.30 28.09 25.78
C LYS A 234 -11.43 27.63 26.69
N ASP A 235 -11.29 26.44 27.27
CA ASP A 235 -12.25 25.85 28.23
C ASP A 235 -13.72 25.84 27.70
N GLY A 236 -13.88 25.70 26.38
CA GLY A 236 -15.17 25.72 25.68
C GLY A 236 -15.73 27.11 25.34
N GLY A 237 -15.08 28.19 25.78
CA GLY A 237 -15.45 29.58 25.49
C GLY A 237 -14.49 30.33 24.57
N GLU A 238 -14.75 31.62 24.38
CA GLU A 238 -13.86 32.54 23.66
C GLU A 238 -12.53 32.74 24.42
N LEU A 239 -11.49 33.21 23.72
CA LEU A 239 -10.20 33.52 24.35
C LEU A 239 -10.36 34.75 25.27
N PRO A 240 -10.00 34.67 26.56
CA PRO A 240 -10.38 35.69 27.56
C PRO A 240 -9.59 37.01 27.46
N ASP A 241 -8.47 37.03 26.74
CA ASP A 241 -7.54 38.16 26.70
C ASP A 241 -7.03 38.39 25.26
N PRO A 242 -7.77 39.17 24.43
CA PRO A 242 -7.44 39.34 23.01
C PRO A 242 -6.14 40.11 22.73
N GLU A 243 -5.64 40.91 23.69
CA GLU A 243 -4.39 41.65 23.54
C GLU A 243 -3.17 40.72 23.72
N ARG A 244 -3.28 39.76 24.64
CA ARG A 244 -2.19 38.85 24.99
C ARG A 244 -2.29 37.48 24.29
N MET A 245 -3.49 37.05 23.91
CA MET A 245 -3.80 35.80 23.18
C MET A 245 -4.12 36.09 21.70
N VAL A 246 -3.09 36.44 20.94
CA VAL A 246 -3.24 36.87 19.53
C VAL A 246 -3.39 35.65 18.61
N VAL A 247 -4.50 35.58 17.88
CA VAL A 247 -4.73 34.59 16.82
C VAL A 247 -4.32 35.17 15.46
N ASN A 248 -3.38 34.51 14.80
CA ASN A 248 -2.97 34.79 13.43
C ASN A 248 -3.22 33.56 12.55
N GLY A 249 -4.41 33.50 11.95
CA GLY A 249 -4.87 32.36 11.15
C GLY A 249 -4.87 31.07 11.97
N ARG A 250 -3.91 30.18 11.71
CA ARG A 250 -3.79 28.89 12.40
C ARG A 250 -2.93 28.90 13.68
N VAL A 251 -2.35 30.05 14.02
CA VAL A 251 -1.41 30.19 15.13
C VAL A 251 -2.06 31.01 16.25
N LEU A 252 -2.03 30.50 17.47
CA LEU A 252 -2.37 31.23 18.69
C LEU A 252 -1.07 31.52 19.45
N SER A 253 -0.77 32.80 19.67
CA SER A 253 0.37 33.25 20.47
C SER A 253 -0.12 33.80 21.80
N ILE A 254 0.38 33.26 22.91
CA ILE A 254 0.04 33.71 24.27
C ILE A 254 1.31 34.28 24.89
N SER A 255 1.29 35.57 25.21
CA SER A 255 2.42 36.25 25.87
C SER A 255 2.27 36.27 27.39
N PHE A 256 3.37 36.55 28.11
CA PHE A 256 3.38 36.80 29.57
C PHE A 256 2.51 35.79 30.37
N LEU A 257 2.87 34.52 30.28
CA LEU A 257 2.10 33.42 30.86
C LEU A 257 1.95 33.53 32.39
N ASN A 258 0.79 33.12 32.88
CA ASN A 258 0.44 33.10 34.30
C ASN A 258 -0.54 31.95 34.64
N LYS A 259 -0.80 31.71 35.93
CA LYS A 259 -1.66 30.58 36.38
C LYS A 259 -3.11 30.61 35.86
N THR A 260 -3.62 31.72 35.34
CA THR A 260 -4.97 31.80 34.74
C THR A 260 -5.02 31.34 33.28
N ASP A 261 -3.86 31.21 32.63
CA ASP A 261 -3.75 30.62 31.29
C ASP A 261 -3.90 29.10 31.29
N ASN A 262 -3.72 28.46 32.45
CA ASN A 262 -4.01 27.04 32.63
C ASN A 262 -5.42 26.70 32.14
N GLY A 263 -5.56 25.62 31.36
CA GLY A 263 -6.83 25.23 30.77
C GLY A 263 -6.67 24.43 29.48
N THR A 264 -7.80 24.10 28.87
CA THR A 264 -7.88 23.31 27.64
C THR A 264 -8.10 24.22 26.44
N TYR A 265 -7.09 24.33 25.58
CA TYR A 265 -7.15 25.08 24.33
C TYR A 265 -7.62 24.16 23.21
N ARG A 266 -8.75 24.51 22.59
CA ARG A 266 -9.38 23.72 21.53
C ARG A 266 -9.29 24.46 20.20
N CYS A 267 -8.74 23.79 19.20
CA CYS A 267 -8.76 24.24 17.80
C CYS A 267 -9.80 23.43 17.02
N GLU A 268 -10.74 24.09 16.35
CA GLU A 268 -11.71 23.48 15.42
C GLU A 268 -11.42 23.93 13.98
N ALA A 269 -11.36 22.97 13.04
CA ALA A 269 -11.24 23.23 11.61
C ALA A 269 -12.47 22.66 10.89
N LYS A 270 -12.92 23.36 9.84
CA LYS A 270 -14.14 23.03 9.09
C LYS A 270 -13.88 23.07 7.59
N ASN A 271 -14.50 22.16 6.84
CA ASN A 271 -14.65 22.25 5.39
C ASN A 271 -16.10 21.89 5.01
N PRO A 272 -16.48 21.90 3.72
CA PRO A 272 -17.86 21.57 3.30
C PRO A 272 -18.32 20.15 3.68
N ILE A 273 -17.40 19.24 3.98
CA ILE A 273 -17.71 17.84 4.35
C ILE A 273 -18.05 17.73 5.84
N GLY A 274 -17.45 18.59 6.66
CA GLY A 274 -17.73 18.63 8.08
C GLY A 274 -16.65 19.37 8.86
N ARG A 275 -16.65 19.15 10.17
CA ARG A 275 -15.71 19.76 11.11
C ARG A 275 -15.03 18.72 11.98
N ASN A 276 -13.87 19.07 12.49
CA ASN A 276 -13.14 18.28 13.47
C ASN A 276 -12.35 19.22 14.39
N SER A 277 -11.98 18.74 15.56
CA SER A 277 -11.26 19.55 16.55
C SER A 277 -10.27 18.73 17.35
N THR A 278 -9.26 19.40 17.90
CA THR A 278 -8.31 18.80 18.83
C THR A 278 -8.08 19.75 20.01
N GLU A 279 -7.75 19.17 21.15
CA GLU A 279 -7.55 19.86 22.42
C GLU A 279 -6.10 19.75 22.87
N TYR A 280 -5.62 20.78 23.54
CA TYR A 280 -4.29 20.87 24.13
C TYR A 280 -4.41 21.45 25.53
N VAL A 281 -3.98 20.69 26.54
CA VAL A 281 -3.99 21.15 27.94
C VAL A 281 -2.72 21.94 28.20
N LEU A 282 -2.87 23.24 28.48
CA LEU A 282 -1.78 24.11 28.89
C LEU A 282 -1.64 24.04 30.41
N ILE A 283 -0.41 23.77 30.88
CA ILE A 283 0.00 23.89 32.27
C ILE A 283 1.21 24.83 32.29
N VAL A 284 1.09 25.93 33.03
CA VAL A 284 2.13 26.95 33.22
C VAL A 284 2.87 26.64 34.52
N HIS A 285 4.20 26.57 34.43
CA HIS A 285 5.07 26.21 35.53
C HIS A 285 5.60 27.44 36.26
N ASP A 286 5.52 27.40 37.59
CA ASP A 286 6.09 28.40 38.48
C ASP A 286 7.47 27.91 38.92
N PRO A 287 8.58 28.43 38.36
CA PRO A 287 9.92 28.00 38.73
C PRO A 287 10.30 28.35 40.18
N ASN A 288 9.55 29.26 40.82
CA ASN A 288 9.78 29.68 42.21
C ASN A 288 8.97 28.86 43.22
N ALA A 289 7.99 28.05 42.79
CA ALA A 289 7.15 27.25 43.68
C ALA A 289 7.95 26.27 44.57
N LEU A 290 9.10 25.78 44.08
CA LEU A 290 10.00 24.89 44.82
C LEU A 290 10.89 25.64 45.84
N ALA A 291 11.09 26.94 45.68
CA ALA A 291 11.88 27.75 46.62
C ALA A 291 11.13 28.00 47.97
N GLY A 292 9.83 27.74 48.02
CA GLY A 292 8.99 27.93 49.21
C GLY A 292 8.98 26.77 50.21
N GLN A 293 9.55 25.60 49.90
CA GLN A 293 9.54 24.42 50.78
C GLN A 293 10.91 24.08 51.38
N THR A 294 11.51 25.03 52.11
CA THR A 294 12.66 24.75 53.00
C THR A 294 12.23 24.70 54.46
N GLY A 295 11.57 23.60 54.86
CA GLY A 295 11.10 23.33 56.22
C GLY A 295 9.72 22.66 56.19
N PRO A 296 9.57 21.41 56.69
CA PRO A 296 10.00 21.02 58.03
C PRO A 296 11.05 19.90 58.10
N ASP A 297 11.43 19.30 56.97
CA ASP A 297 12.13 18.00 56.94
C ASP A 297 13.48 17.99 57.66
N HIS A 298 14.23 19.09 57.61
CA HIS A 298 15.50 19.22 58.34
C HIS A 298 15.34 19.13 59.87
N ALA A 299 14.20 19.57 60.43
CA ALA A 299 13.94 19.46 61.86
C ALA A 299 13.58 18.02 62.28
N LEU A 300 12.81 17.31 61.44
CA LEU A 300 12.48 15.91 61.66
C LEU A 300 13.72 15.02 61.55
N ILE A 301 14.53 15.21 60.50
CA ILE A 301 15.78 14.48 60.27
C ILE A 301 16.77 14.78 61.42
N GLY A 302 16.92 16.04 61.82
CA GLY A 302 17.75 16.43 62.96
C GLY A 302 17.31 15.78 64.28
N GLY A 303 16.01 15.71 64.54
CA GLY A 303 15.45 15.04 65.71
C GLY A 303 15.73 13.53 65.73
N ILE A 304 15.53 12.84 64.60
CA ILE A 304 15.81 11.40 64.47
C ILE A 304 17.30 11.12 64.71
N VAL A 305 18.19 11.90 64.08
CA VAL A 305 19.65 11.75 64.26
C VAL A 305 20.05 11.98 65.72
N ALA A 306 19.51 13.01 66.39
CA ALA A 306 19.78 13.29 67.80
C ALA A 306 19.35 12.12 68.72
N VAL A 307 18.17 11.52 68.48
CA VAL A 307 17.70 10.35 69.24
C VAL A 307 18.61 9.13 69.01
N VAL A 308 19.01 8.85 67.77
CA VAL A 308 19.91 7.72 67.46
C VAL A 308 21.29 7.91 68.12
N VAL A 309 21.85 9.13 68.07
CA VAL A 309 23.12 9.44 68.75
C VAL A 309 22.98 9.31 70.27
N PHE A 310 21.88 9.76 70.86
CA PHE A 310 21.64 9.61 72.30
C PHE A 310 21.50 8.14 72.72
N VAL A 311 20.71 7.35 72.00
CA VAL A 311 20.51 5.91 72.27
C VAL A 311 21.83 5.14 72.13
N THR A 312 22.61 5.40 71.08
CA THR A 312 23.92 4.73 70.90
C THR A 312 24.93 5.10 71.99
N LEU A 313 25.01 6.37 72.39
CA LEU A 313 25.84 6.79 73.53
C LEU A 313 25.39 6.14 74.85
N CYS A 314 24.08 6.10 75.14
CA CYS A 314 23.54 5.38 76.29
C CYS A 314 23.89 3.89 76.26
N SER A 315 23.74 3.23 75.11
CA SER A 315 24.11 1.82 74.93
C SER A 315 25.60 1.58 75.17
N ILE A 316 26.49 2.45 74.67
CA ILE A 316 27.95 2.36 74.90
C ILE A 316 28.28 2.53 76.38
N ILE A 317 27.66 3.49 77.08
CA ILE A 317 27.86 3.70 78.52
C ILE A 317 27.38 2.49 79.34
N LEU A 318 26.23 1.90 78.97
CA LEU A 318 25.71 0.69 79.59
C LEU A 318 26.61 -0.52 79.32
N LEU A 319 27.10 -0.70 78.09
CA LEU A 319 28.05 -1.77 77.73
C LEU A 319 29.36 -1.61 78.49
N GLY A 320 29.89 -0.38 78.60
CA GLY A 320 31.09 -0.07 79.37
C GLY A 320 30.92 -0.40 80.86
N ARG A 321 29.77 -0.06 81.45
CA ARG A 321 29.43 -0.45 82.85
C ARG A 321 29.25 -1.95 83.02
N TYR A 322 28.66 -2.65 82.03
CA TYR A 322 28.51 -4.10 82.04
C TYR A 322 29.87 -4.81 81.98
N LEU A 323 30.73 -4.42 81.03
CA LEU A 323 32.08 -4.96 80.89
C LEU A 323 32.97 -4.63 82.10
N ALA A 324 32.82 -3.45 82.70
CA ALA A 324 33.52 -3.09 83.94
C ALA A 324 33.07 -3.94 85.14
N ARG A 325 31.78 -4.32 85.21
CA ARG A 325 31.27 -5.24 86.25
C ARG A 325 31.72 -6.69 86.02
N HIS A 326 31.79 -7.15 84.77
CA HIS A 326 32.08 -8.56 84.46
C HIS A 326 33.57 -8.89 84.25
N LYS A 327 34.47 -7.90 84.17
CA LYS A 327 35.93 -8.14 84.15
C LYS A 327 36.53 -8.74 85.43
N GLY A 328 35.71 -9.11 86.42
CA GLY A 328 36.16 -9.69 87.70
C GLY A 328 36.29 -11.21 87.75
N THR A 329 35.75 -11.99 86.80
CA THR A 329 35.62 -13.46 86.95
C THR A 329 35.73 -14.26 85.64
N TYR A 330 36.90 -14.28 85.02
CA TYR A 330 37.27 -15.27 83.97
C TYR A 330 38.73 -15.74 84.11
N LEU A 331 39.13 -16.10 85.32
CA LEU A 331 40.39 -16.81 85.60
C LEU A 331 40.06 -18.01 86.50
N THR A 332 40.73 -19.15 86.25
CA THR A 332 40.46 -20.49 86.81
C THR A 332 39.17 -21.14 86.28
N ASN A 333 39.13 -22.42 85.84
CA ASN A 333 40.16 -23.46 85.75
C ASN A 333 39.81 -24.50 84.63
N GLU A 334 40.84 -25.12 84.05
CA GLU A 334 41.05 -26.59 83.79
C GLU A 334 39.91 -27.47 83.21
N ALA A 335 40.15 -28.58 82.49
CA ALA A 335 41.31 -29.15 81.77
C ALA A 335 40.87 -30.44 81.00
N LYS A 336 41.83 -31.07 80.30
CA LYS A 336 41.81 -32.41 79.64
C LYS A 336 41.14 -32.53 78.26
N GLY A 337 41.99 -32.84 77.26
CA GLY A 337 41.58 -33.19 75.90
C GLY A 337 42.70 -32.96 74.87
N ALA A 338 43.82 -33.69 74.99
CA ALA A 338 44.70 -34.00 73.86
C ALA A 338 44.24 -35.38 73.30
N GLU A 339 44.61 -35.89 72.12
CA GLU A 339 45.42 -35.40 70.99
C GLU A 339 44.49 -35.20 69.75
N ASP A 340 44.88 -34.90 68.50
CA ASP A 340 46.18 -34.72 67.82
C ASP A 340 46.03 -33.76 66.60
N ALA A 341 47.10 -33.56 65.83
CA ALA A 341 47.20 -32.83 64.55
C ALA A 341 47.03 -33.78 63.31
N PRO A 342 47.19 -33.40 62.00
CA PRO A 342 47.92 -32.24 61.48
C PRO A 342 47.31 -31.43 60.30
N ASP A 343 47.92 -30.25 60.15
CA ASP A 343 48.19 -29.41 58.96
C ASP A 343 47.27 -29.31 57.73
N ALA A 344 47.17 -28.06 57.29
CA ALA A 344 46.74 -27.67 55.95
C ALA A 344 47.91 -27.72 54.97
N ASP A 345 47.64 -27.95 53.67
CA ASP A 345 47.96 -26.92 52.68
C ASP A 345 47.23 -27.09 51.33
N THR A 346 47.19 -25.99 50.57
CA THR A 346 47.01 -25.90 49.10
C THR A 346 45.80 -26.58 48.41
N ALA A 347 44.81 -25.74 48.08
CA ALA A 347 44.50 -25.27 46.72
C ALA A 347 44.12 -26.24 45.55
N ILE A 348 43.25 -25.67 44.68
CA ILE A 348 43.27 -25.75 43.20
C ILE A 348 42.42 -26.82 42.45
N ILE A 349 41.33 -26.31 41.83
CA ILE A 349 40.77 -26.59 40.49
C ILE A 349 39.91 -27.86 40.24
N ASN A 350 38.70 -27.58 39.72
CA ASN A 350 37.78 -28.35 38.84
C ASN A 350 37.74 -29.90 38.91
N ALA A 351 36.53 -30.46 39.07
CA ALA A 351 35.79 -31.05 37.93
C ALA A 351 34.32 -31.41 38.28
N GLU A 352 33.51 -31.37 37.21
CA GLU A 352 32.27 -32.09 36.89
C GLU A 352 31.59 -33.05 37.91
N GLY A 353 30.24 -33.03 37.90
CA GLY A 353 29.48 -34.28 37.87
C GLY A 353 28.19 -34.35 38.70
N SER A 354 27.04 -34.11 38.04
CA SER A 354 25.69 -34.66 38.34
C SER A 354 25.05 -34.42 39.72
N GLN A 355 23.92 -33.70 39.78
CA GLN A 355 22.54 -34.24 39.84
C GLN A 355 22.21 -35.01 41.12
N VAL A 356 21.04 -34.90 41.77
CA VAL A 356 19.73 -34.23 41.55
C VAL A 356 19.30 -33.67 42.93
N ASN A 357 18.36 -32.75 43.18
CA ASN A 357 17.00 -32.57 42.65
C ASN A 357 16.41 -31.28 43.26
N ALA A 358 15.83 -30.37 42.47
CA ALA A 358 14.89 -29.35 42.95
C ALA A 358 14.14 -28.73 41.74
N GLU A 359 12.81 -28.73 41.77
CA GLU A 359 11.97 -28.19 40.69
C GLU A 359 11.94 -26.66 40.72
N GLU A 360 12.21 -26.01 39.59
CA GLU A 360 11.88 -24.58 39.39
C GLU A 360 11.00 -24.42 38.15
N LYS A 361 9.71 -24.11 38.38
CA LYS A 361 8.81 -23.62 37.34
C LYS A 361 8.98 -22.11 37.19
N LYS A 362 9.35 -21.64 36.00
CA LYS A 362 9.15 -20.26 35.55
C LYS A 362 8.50 -20.25 34.18
N GLU A 363 7.33 -19.61 34.11
CA GLU A 363 6.58 -19.41 32.88
C GLU A 363 7.13 -18.19 32.12
N TYR A 364 7.09 -18.26 30.79
CA TYR A 364 7.28 -17.12 29.90
C TYR A 364 5.93 -16.73 29.32
N PHE A 365 5.68 -15.43 29.14
CA PHE A 365 4.81 -14.96 28.08
C PHE A 365 5.40 -13.71 27.42
N ILE A 366 5.74 -13.87 26.14
CA ILE A 366 5.42 -12.91 25.08
C ILE A 366 4.14 -13.45 24.43
#